data_AF-A0A925BBS9-F1
#
_entry.id   AF-A0A925BBS9-F1
#
_cell.length_a   1.000
_cell.length_b   1.000
_cell.length_c   1.000
_cell.angle_alpha   90.00
_cell.angle_beta   90.00
_cell.angle_gamma   90.00
#
_symmetry.space_group_name_H-M   'P 1'
#
loop_
_entity.id
_entity.type
_entity.pdbx_description
1 polymer ?
#
loop_
_entity_poly.entity_id
_entity_poly.type
_entity_poly.pdbx_seq_one_letter_code
_entity_poly.pdbx_strand_id
1 'polypeptide(L)'
;MKKETKSVAQNDTESATISPETGFRDAARITLRAALVKMMKNAPETHAGLLRREPKPAEVEALHDMRVGTRRLRAALSVFARIFPKDDYRDIEREVAAITDALAAVRDLDVQRETLAAITADMPPNEAYGVERLRARLARQRDTERESLIKALKKLEKSRFEKRFTQALERATTVGKKEA
;
A
#
# COMPACT_ATOMS: atom_id res chain seq x y z
N MET A 1 9.40 20.19 42.30
CA MET A 1 10.38 19.11 42.03
C MET A 1 9.65 17.88 41.52
N LYS A 2 10.26 17.18 40.56
CA LYS A 2 9.80 16.00 39.80
C LYS A 2 9.03 16.29 38.51
N LYS A 3 9.82 16.24 37.44
CA LYS A 3 9.51 16.03 36.03
C LYS A 3 8.66 14.77 35.86
N GLU A 4 7.78 14.74 34.88
CA GLU A 4 7.65 13.58 34.00
C GLU A 4 7.04 13.97 32.65
N THR A 5 7.92 13.92 31.67
CA THR A 5 7.74 13.89 30.22
C THR A 5 6.57 13.01 29.79
N LYS A 6 5.54 13.63 29.17
CA LYS A 6 4.54 12.91 28.36
C LYS A 6 4.64 13.33 26.90
N SER A 7 5.10 12.36 26.10
CA SER A 7 4.56 11.96 24.81
C SER A 7 4.44 13.01 23.71
N VAL A 8 5.59 13.41 23.17
CA VAL A 8 5.71 14.04 21.85
C VAL A 8 5.71 12.93 20.79
N ALA A 9 4.54 12.45 20.36
CA ALA A 9 4.46 11.48 19.23
C ALA A 9 3.10 11.32 18.54
N GLN A 10 2.02 12.04 18.93
CA GLN A 10 0.66 11.66 18.48
C GLN A 10 -0.11 12.67 17.60
N ASN A 11 0.41 13.84 17.24
CA ASN A 11 -0.41 14.87 16.55
C ASN A 11 0.02 15.33 15.14
N ASP A 12 1.08 14.80 14.52
CA ASP A 12 1.63 15.43 13.30
C ASP A 12 1.13 14.89 11.96
N THR A 13 0.09 14.04 11.94
CA THR A 13 -0.36 13.39 10.68
C THR A 13 -1.62 14.05 10.07
N GLU A 14 -2.36 14.84 10.83
CA GLU A 14 -3.51 15.58 10.32
C GLU A 14 -3.10 16.99 9.90
N SER A 15 -3.08 17.23 8.59
CA SER A 15 -3.04 18.58 7.97
C SER A 15 -1.67 19.26 7.79
N ALA A 16 -0.64 18.53 7.34
CA ALA A 16 0.43 19.17 6.59
C ALA A 16 -0.08 19.54 5.18
N THR A 17 -0.78 20.67 5.08
CA THR A 17 -1.33 21.18 3.82
C THR A 17 -0.21 21.72 2.95
N ILE A 18 -0.12 21.24 1.71
CA ILE A 18 0.80 21.82 0.71
C ILE A 18 0.22 23.17 0.32
N SER A 19 0.97 24.23 0.60
CA SER A 19 0.65 25.60 0.17
C SER A 19 1.48 25.98 -1.05
N PRO A 20 1.09 27.00 -1.84
CA PRO A 20 1.90 27.49 -2.97
C PRO A 20 3.34 27.84 -2.60
N GLU A 21 3.54 28.27 -1.35
CA GLU A 21 4.86 28.65 -0.80
C GLU A 21 5.70 27.44 -0.34
N THR A 22 5.14 26.22 -0.37
CA THR A 22 5.84 25.02 0.09
C THR A 22 6.92 24.62 -0.92
N GLY A 23 8.18 24.67 -0.49
CA GLY A 23 9.31 24.25 -1.32
C GLY A 23 9.21 22.77 -1.76
N PHE A 24 9.77 22.45 -2.92
CA PHE A 24 9.65 21.10 -3.53
C PHE A 24 10.04 19.95 -2.60
N ARG A 25 11.12 20.10 -1.81
CA ARG A 25 11.58 19.07 -0.86
C ARG A 25 10.62 18.91 0.32
N ASP A 26 10.03 20.00 0.81
CA ASP A 26 9.04 19.94 1.90
C ASP A 26 7.72 19.33 1.42
N ALA A 27 7.27 19.70 0.21
CA ALA A 27 6.11 19.09 -0.42
C ALA A 27 6.32 17.58 -0.62
N ALA A 28 7.53 17.15 -1.02
CA ALA A 28 7.89 15.75 -1.12
C ALA A 28 7.82 15.04 0.23
N ARG A 29 8.42 15.61 1.28
CA ARG A 29 8.39 15.05 2.64
C ARG A 29 6.96 14.82 3.12
N ILE A 30 6.12 15.84 2.98
CA ILE A 30 4.71 15.80 3.36
C ILE A 30 3.97 14.71 2.59
N THR A 31 4.04 14.75 1.26
CA THR A 31 3.28 13.84 0.38
C THR A 31 3.69 12.38 0.55
N LEU A 32 5.01 12.11 0.54
CA LEU A 32 5.54 10.76 0.64
C LEU A 32 5.30 10.15 2.01
N ARG A 33 5.44 10.94 3.09
CA ARG A 33 5.15 10.49 4.45
C ARG A 33 3.67 10.18 4.64
N ALA A 34 2.78 11.05 4.17
CA ALA A 34 1.33 10.81 4.22
C ALA A 34 0.93 9.54 3.46
N ALA A 35 1.49 9.33 2.26
CA ALA A 35 1.24 8.14 1.47
C ALA A 35 1.77 6.86 2.14
N LEU A 36 2.97 6.92 2.74
CA LEU A 36 3.55 5.82 3.50
C LEU A 36 2.68 5.46 4.69
N VAL A 37 2.29 6.44 5.51
CA VAL A 37 1.45 6.20 6.70
C VAL A 37 0.11 5.58 6.29
N LYS A 38 -0.52 6.08 5.22
CA LYS A 38 -1.77 5.51 4.72
C LYS A 38 -1.61 4.05 4.27
N MET A 39 -0.50 3.71 3.62
CA MET A 39 -0.19 2.32 3.24
C MET A 39 0.05 1.44 4.49
N MET A 40 0.89 1.90 5.42
CA MET A 40 1.30 1.11 6.59
C MET A 40 0.17 0.89 7.59
N LYS A 41 -0.73 1.88 7.75
CA LYS A 41 -1.90 1.80 8.65
C LYS A 41 -2.77 0.58 8.37
N ASN A 42 -2.91 0.18 7.10
CA ASN A 42 -3.82 -0.89 6.69
C ASN A 42 -3.11 -2.27 6.54
N ALA A 43 -1.79 -2.32 6.72
CA ALA A 43 -1.03 -3.54 6.53
C ALA A 43 -1.38 -4.67 7.53
N PRO A 44 -1.60 -4.41 8.84
CA PRO A 44 -1.95 -5.46 9.80
C PRO A 44 -3.30 -6.10 9.49
N GLU A 45 -4.34 -5.31 9.26
CA GLU A 45 -5.69 -5.78 8.93
C GLU A 45 -5.72 -6.49 7.58
N THR A 46 -4.97 -6.00 6.59
CA THR A 46 -4.80 -6.70 5.30
C THR A 46 -4.17 -8.08 5.52
N HIS A 47 -3.11 -8.18 6.31
CA HIS A 47 -2.47 -9.46 6.61
C HIS A 47 -3.44 -10.40 7.34
N ALA A 48 -4.17 -9.91 8.34
CA ALA A 48 -5.17 -10.70 9.06
C ALA A 48 -6.26 -11.24 8.13
N GLY A 49 -6.77 -10.41 7.22
CA GLY A 49 -7.76 -10.82 6.21
C GLY A 49 -7.24 -11.88 5.26
N LEU A 50 -5.97 -11.77 4.86
CA LEU A 50 -5.32 -12.77 4.00
C LEU A 50 -5.10 -14.11 4.72
N LEU A 51 -5.12 -14.18 6.05
CA LEU A 51 -5.00 -15.47 6.75
C LEU A 51 -6.34 -16.19 6.88
N ARG A 52 -7.45 -15.51 6.58
CA ARG A 52 -8.81 -16.06 6.68
C ARG A 52 -9.27 -16.66 5.35
N ARG A 53 -10.06 -17.73 5.44
CA ARG A 53 -10.79 -18.29 4.30
C ARG A 53 -11.91 -17.34 3.85
N GLU A 54 -12.57 -16.72 4.82
CA GLU A 54 -13.60 -15.70 4.64
C GLU A 54 -13.20 -14.45 5.42
N PRO A 55 -12.66 -13.41 4.75
CA PRO A 55 -12.31 -12.15 5.39
C PRO A 55 -13.56 -11.37 5.78
N LYS A 56 -13.47 -10.64 6.91
CA LYS A 56 -14.51 -9.71 7.36
C LYS A 56 -14.59 -8.51 6.40
N PRO A 57 -15.73 -7.80 6.33
CA PRO A 57 -15.86 -6.59 5.51
C PRO A 57 -14.74 -5.57 5.75
N ALA A 58 -14.39 -5.30 7.01
CA ALA A 58 -13.31 -4.38 7.37
C ALA A 58 -11.93 -4.81 6.83
N GLU A 59 -11.69 -6.11 6.62
CA GLU A 59 -10.41 -6.62 6.10
C GLU A 59 -10.34 -6.55 4.58
N VAL A 60 -11.49 -6.73 3.91
CA VAL A 60 -11.63 -6.46 2.47
C VAL A 60 -11.41 -4.98 2.19
N GLU A 61 -11.97 -4.11 3.03
CA GLU A 61 -11.75 -2.66 2.99
C GLU A 61 -10.29 -2.30 3.27
N ALA A 62 -9.65 -2.91 4.27
CA ALA A 62 -8.23 -2.70 4.56
C ALA A 62 -7.33 -3.08 3.37
N LEU A 63 -7.61 -4.19 2.68
CA LEU A 63 -6.86 -4.57 1.46
C LEU A 63 -7.04 -3.52 0.36
N HIS A 64 -8.26 -3.04 0.16
CA HIS A 64 -8.54 -1.97 -0.79
C HIS A 64 -7.78 -0.69 -0.45
N ASP A 65 -7.85 -0.26 0.80
CA ASP A 65 -7.20 0.96 1.29
C ASP A 65 -5.68 0.88 1.25
N MET A 66 -5.11 -0.29 1.58
CA MET A 66 -3.69 -0.55 1.43
C MET A 66 -3.28 -0.40 -0.04
N ARG A 67 -4.03 -1.00 -0.98
CA ARG A 67 -3.78 -0.88 -2.43
C ARG A 67 -3.84 0.58 -2.89
N VAL A 68 -4.83 1.34 -2.44
CA VAL A 68 -4.95 2.77 -2.75
C VAL A 68 -3.74 3.53 -2.20
N GLY A 69 -3.34 3.26 -0.94
CA GLY A 69 -2.17 3.83 -0.30
C GLY A 69 -0.88 3.56 -1.07
N THR A 70 -0.63 2.30 -1.44
CA THR A 70 0.57 1.91 -2.19
C THR A 70 0.61 2.53 -3.59
N ARG A 71 -0.52 2.57 -4.31
CA ARG A 71 -0.58 3.25 -5.62
C ARG A 71 -0.26 4.73 -5.52
N ARG A 72 -0.79 5.41 -4.49
CA ARG A 72 -0.48 6.83 -4.21
C ARG A 72 0.99 7.01 -3.86
N LEU A 73 1.57 6.11 -3.06
CA LEU A 73 2.99 6.14 -2.72
C LEU A 73 3.86 5.97 -3.96
N ARG A 74 3.56 5.00 -4.84
CA ARG A 74 4.28 4.76 -6.10
C ARG A 74 4.21 5.98 -7.03
N ALA A 75 3.03 6.57 -7.19
CA ALA A 75 2.85 7.77 -7.99
C ALA A 75 3.65 8.96 -7.43
N ALA A 76 3.54 9.22 -6.12
CA ALA A 76 4.29 10.28 -5.46
C ALA A 76 5.81 10.06 -5.57
N LEU A 77 6.28 8.82 -5.40
CA LEU A 77 7.68 8.47 -5.59
C LEU A 77 8.17 8.81 -7.00
N SER A 78 7.37 8.51 -8.03
CA SER A 78 7.71 8.87 -9.40
C SER A 78 7.81 10.38 -9.61
N VAL A 79 6.89 11.15 -9.03
CA VAL A 79 6.89 12.63 -9.12
C VAL A 79 8.13 13.21 -8.45
N PHE A 80 8.48 12.70 -7.27
CA PHE A 80 9.59 13.21 -6.47
C PHE A 80 10.91 12.48 -6.70
N ALA A 81 11.03 11.63 -7.73
CA ALA A 81 12.19 10.77 -7.96
C ALA A 81 13.54 11.53 -7.90
N ARG A 82 13.56 12.78 -8.38
CA ARG A 82 14.75 13.63 -8.43
C ARG A 82 15.35 14.03 -7.07
N ILE A 83 14.61 13.92 -5.97
CA ILE A 83 15.16 14.25 -4.63
C ILE A 83 16.04 13.13 -4.08
N PHE A 84 15.87 11.90 -4.59
CA PHE A 84 16.55 10.72 -4.09
C PHE A 84 17.84 10.46 -4.87
N PRO A 85 18.91 9.98 -4.21
CA PRO A 85 20.01 9.32 -4.89
C PRO A 85 19.49 8.15 -5.74
N LYS A 86 20.12 7.93 -6.90
CA LYS A 86 19.65 6.94 -7.90
C LYS A 86 19.48 5.53 -7.31
N ASP A 87 20.42 5.09 -6.49
CA ASP A 87 20.37 3.76 -5.87
C ASP A 87 19.27 3.65 -4.81
N ASP A 88 19.13 4.66 -3.94
CA ASP A 88 18.06 4.73 -2.95
C ASP A 88 16.67 4.71 -3.61
N TYR A 89 16.48 5.51 -4.66
CA TYR A 89 15.24 5.52 -5.44
C TYR A 89 14.92 4.15 -6.02
N ARG A 90 15.90 3.51 -6.69
CA ARG A 90 15.70 2.22 -7.35
C ARG A 90 15.32 1.13 -6.34
N ASP A 91 15.97 1.11 -5.18
CA ASP A 91 15.67 0.11 -4.15
C ASP A 91 14.28 0.31 -3.54
N ILE A 92 13.90 1.57 -3.25
CA ILE A 92 12.57 1.91 -2.72
C ILE A 92 11.48 1.62 -3.75
N GLU A 93 11.65 2.06 -5.00
CA GLU A 93 10.67 1.86 -6.07
C GLU A 93 10.42 0.37 -6.29
N ARG A 94 11.48 -0.45 -6.35
CA ARG A 94 11.36 -1.90 -6.52
C ARG A 94 10.50 -2.55 -5.43
N GLU A 95 10.66 -2.14 -4.17
CA GLU A 95 9.89 -2.69 -3.06
C GLU A 95 8.43 -2.22 -3.08
N VAL A 96 8.19 -0.94 -3.39
CA VAL A 96 6.84 -0.39 -3.54
C VAL A 96 6.13 -1.00 -4.74
N ALA A 97 6.82 -1.23 -5.85
CA ALA A 97 6.29 -1.91 -7.03
C ALA A 97 5.89 -3.35 -6.68
N ALA A 98 6.78 -4.12 -6.05
CA ALA A 98 6.50 -5.51 -5.68
C ALA A 98 5.24 -5.66 -4.82
N ILE A 99 5.02 -4.78 -3.83
CA ILE A 99 3.81 -4.83 -3.00
C ILE A 99 2.58 -4.28 -3.74
N THR A 100 2.74 -3.27 -4.61
CA THR A 100 1.65 -2.75 -5.46
C THR A 100 1.11 -3.86 -6.37
N ASP A 101 2.02 -4.56 -7.05
CA ASP A 101 1.67 -5.55 -8.06
C ASP A 101 1.04 -6.78 -7.40
N ALA A 102 1.54 -7.21 -6.24
CA ALA A 102 0.95 -8.29 -5.45
C ALA A 102 -0.46 -7.95 -4.93
N LEU A 103 -0.69 -6.71 -4.50
CA LEU A 103 -2.02 -6.23 -4.09
C LEU A 103 -2.99 -6.17 -5.28
N ALA A 104 -2.50 -5.74 -6.44
CA ALA A 104 -3.29 -5.69 -7.67
C ALA A 104 -3.73 -7.10 -8.11
N ALA A 105 -2.82 -8.07 -8.15
CA ALA A 105 -3.12 -9.44 -8.57
C ALA A 105 -4.26 -10.08 -7.77
N VAL A 106 -4.27 -9.90 -6.44
CA VAL A 106 -5.36 -10.40 -5.59
C VAL A 106 -6.66 -9.64 -5.86
N ARG A 107 -6.63 -8.31 -5.90
CA ARG A 107 -7.84 -7.50 -6.07
C ARG A 107 -8.48 -7.68 -7.45
N ASP A 108 -7.69 -7.84 -8.49
CA ASP A 108 -8.19 -8.05 -9.86
C ASP A 108 -8.97 -9.36 -9.95
N LEU A 109 -8.54 -10.40 -9.23
CA LEU A 109 -9.26 -11.67 -9.14
C LEU A 109 -10.53 -11.55 -8.29
N ASP A 110 -10.48 -10.78 -7.20
CA ASP A 110 -11.67 -10.52 -6.38
C ASP A 110 -12.74 -9.76 -7.21
N VAL A 111 -12.35 -8.72 -7.96
CA VAL A 111 -13.26 -7.97 -8.84
C VAL A 111 -13.83 -8.87 -9.94
N GLN A 112 -13.01 -9.67 -10.62
CA GLN A 112 -13.50 -10.62 -11.63
C GLN A 112 -14.52 -11.60 -11.06
N ARG A 113 -14.27 -12.14 -9.85
CA ARG A 113 -15.20 -13.07 -9.19
C ARG A 113 -16.51 -12.39 -8.78
N GLU A 114 -16.45 -11.14 -8.33
CA GLU A 114 -17.60 -10.31 -7.98
C GLU A 114 -18.45 -10.00 -9.22
N THR A 115 -17.80 -9.58 -10.33
CA THR A 115 -18.46 -9.33 -11.61
C THR A 115 -19.17 -10.58 -12.14
N LEU A 116 -18.48 -11.73 -12.13
CA LEU A 116 -19.10 -12.98 -12.57
C LEU A 116 -20.26 -13.42 -11.67
N ALA A 117 -20.15 -13.21 -10.36
CA ALA A 117 -21.24 -13.51 -9.43
C ALA A 117 -22.51 -12.69 -9.73
N ALA A 118 -22.33 -11.40 -10.00
CA ALA A 118 -23.42 -10.51 -10.37
C ALA A 118 -24.07 -10.93 -11.69
N ILE A 119 -23.26 -11.32 -12.69
CA ILE A 119 -23.76 -11.80 -13.99
C ILE A 119 -24.55 -13.11 -13.84
N THR A 120 -24.10 -14.04 -12.99
CA THR A 120 -24.79 -15.34 -12.81
C THR A 120 -26.09 -15.27 -12.03
N ALA A 121 -26.36 -14.17 -11.32
CA ALA A 121 -27.54 -14.04 -10.47
C ALA A 121 -28.86 -14.18 -11.24
N ASP A 122 -28.87 -13.71 -12.50
CA ASP A 122 -30.06 -13.69 -13.37
C ASP A 122 -30.01 -14.74 -14.49
N MET A 123 -29.04 -15.67 -14.46
CA MET A 123 -28.84 -16.65 -15.53
C MET A 123 -29.63 -17.96 -15.32
N PRO A 124 -30.10 -18.61 -16.41
CA PRO A 124 -30.62 -19.97 -16.35
C PRO A 124 -29.58 -20.96 -15.79
N PRO A 125 -29.99 -21.99 -15.01
CA PRO A 125 -29.06 -22.91 -14.35
C PRO A 125 -28.06 -23.62 -15.27
N ASN A 126 -28.48 -23.93 -16.50
CA ASN A 126 -27.64 -24.54 -17.53
C ASN A 126 -26.52 -23.63 -18.03
N GLU A 127 -26.72 -22.30 -18.02
CA GLU A 127 -25.72 -21.30 -18.41
C GLU A 127 -24.82 -20.93 -17.23
N ALA A 128 -25.39 -20.84 -16.02
CA ALA A 128 -24.66 -20.54 -14.79
C ALA A 128 -23.57 -21.58 -14.48
N TYR A 129 -23.78 -22.86 -14.78
CA TYR A 129 -22.81 -23.93 -14.50
C TYR A 129 -21.42 -23.67 -15.10
N GLY A 130 -21.37 -23.18 -16.35
CA GLY A 130 -20.11 -22.86 -17.02
C GLY A 130 -19.36 -21.71 -16.33
N VAL A 131 -20.11 -20.69 -15.90
CA VAL A 131 -19.56 -19.52 -15.21
C VAL A 131 -19.10 -19.87 -13.79
N GLU A 132 -19.81 -20.74 -13.07
CA GLU A 132 -19.39 -21.22 -11.76
C GLU A 132 -18.07 -21.99 -11.82
N ARG A 133 -17.84 -22.78 -12.88
CA ARG A 133 -16.55 -23.45 -13.10
C ARG A 133 -15.43 -22.43 -13.32
N LEU A 134 -15.69 -21.33 -14.01
CA LEU A 134 -14.73 -20.23 -14.16
C LEU A 134 -14.46 -19.53 -12.83
N ARG A 135 -15.49 -19.23 -12.03
CA ARG A 135 -15.36 -18.64 -10.69
C ARG A 135 -14.52 -19.52 -9.76
N ALA A 136 -14.70 -20.84 -9.81
CA ALA A 136 -13.90 -21.79 -9.05
C ALA A 136 -12.41 -21.78 -9.48
N ARG A 137 -12.13 -21.64 -10.78
CA ARG A 137 -10.75 -21.50 -11.28
C ARG A 137 -10.11 -20.20 -10.79
N LEU A 138 -10.82 -19.07 -10.87
CA LEU A 138 -10.35 -17.78 -10.37
C LEU A 138 -10.11 -17.80 -8.86
N ALA A 139 -10.93 -18.53 -8.08
CA ALA A 139 -10.71 -18.71 -6.65
C ALA A 139 -9.37 -19.41 -6.36
N ARG A 140 -9.04 -20.48 -7.09
CA ARG A 140 -7.75 -21.17 -6.95
C ARG A 140 -6.57 -20.25 -7.32
N GLN A 141 -6.70 -19.49 -8.40
CA GLN A 141 -5.67 -18.52 -8.78
C GLN A 141 -5.50 -17.44 -7.69
N ARG A 142 -6.61 -16.97 -7.12
CA ARG A 142 -6.60 -15.99 -6.03
C ARG A 142 -5.89 -16.52 -4.80
N ASP A 143 -6.02 -17.81 -4.49
CA ASP A 143 -5.28 -18.42 -3.38
C ASP A 143 -3.76 -18.43 -3.63
N THR A 144 -3.32 -18.68 -4.87
CA THR A 144 -1.90 -18.55 -5.25
C THR A 144 -1.39 -17.12 -5.11
N GLU A 145 -2.14 -16.13 -5.64
CA GLU A 145 -1.72 -14.72 -5.54
C GLU A 145 -1.75 -14.20 -4.10
N ARG A 146 -2.70 -14.68 -3.30
CA ARG A 146 -2.76 -14.42 -1.86
C ARG A 146 -1.49 -14.90 -1.15
N GLU A 147 -0.98 -16.09 -1.47
CA GLU A 147 0.28 -16.57 -0.88
C GLU A 147 1.47 -15.69 -1.29
N SER A 148 1.52 -15.25 -2.54
CA SER A 148 2.52 -14.31 -3.03
C SER A 148 2.45 -12.97 -2.29
N LEU A 149 1.24 -12.42 -2.07
CA LEU A 149 1.04 -11.20 -1.30
C LEU A 149 1.47 -11.35 0.16
N ILE A 150 1.17 -12.48 0.81
CA ILE A 150 1.65 -12.77 2.18
C ILE A 150 3.18 -12.79 2.21
N LYS A 151 3.84 -13.41 1.23
CA LYS A 151 5.31 -13.41 1.13
C LYS A 151 5.87 -12.01 0.93
N ALA A 152 5.22 -11.19 0.09
CA ALA A 152 5.61 -9.79 -0.15
C ALA A 152 5.49 -8.95 1.13
N LEU A 153 4.38 -9.06 1.86
CA LEU A 153 4.16 -8.38 3.15
C LEU A 153 5.22 -8.77 4.19
N LYS A 154 5.51 -10.07 4.32
CA LYS A 154 6.58 -10.55 5.22
C LYS A 154 7.96 -10.02 4.82
N LYS A 155 8.24 -9.91 3.52
CA LYS A 155 9.51 -9.36 3.04
C LYS A 155 9.61 -7.86 3.35
N LEU A 156 8.52 -7.12 3.15
CA LEU A 156 8.41 -5.69 3.47
C LEU A 156 8.69 -5.44 4.96
N GLU A 157 8.06 -6.22 5.84
CA GLU A 157 8.26 -6.19 7.28
C GLU A 157 9.72 -6.51 7.66
N LYS A 158 10.26 -7.64 7.16
CA LYS A 158 11.65 -8.06 7.44
C LYS A 158 12.68 -7.03 7.00
N SER A 159 12.44 -6.34 5.89
CA SER A 159 13.33 -5.29 5.39
C SER A 159 13.30 -4.01 6.24
N ARG A 160 12.39 -3.92 7.23
CA ARG A 160 12.10 -2.68 7.98
C ARG A 160 11.85 -1.50 7.04
N PHE A 161 11.06 -1.74 6.00
CA PHE A 161 10.84 -0.81 4.89
C PHE A 161 10.48 0.60 5.38
N GLU A 162 9.51 0.73 6.28
CA GLU A 162 9.08 2.03 6.82
C GLU A 162 10.23 2.85 7.42
N LYS A 163 11.11 2.20 8.20
CA LYS A 163 12.27 2.84 8.80
C LYS A 163 13.27 3.28 7.73
N ARG A 164 13.59 2.40 6.77
CA ARG A 164 14.54 2.72 5.68
C ARG A 164 14.01 3.83 4.78
N PHE A 165 12.73 3.76 4.42
CA PHE A 165 12.06 4.76 3.61
C PHE A 165 12.10 6.13 4.30
N THR A 166 11.75 6.19 5.58
CA THR A 166 11.77 7.44 6.34
C THR A 166 13.19 8.01 6.42
N GLN A 167 14.19 7.17 6.66
CA GLN A 167 15.59 7.62 6.68
C GLN A 167 16.06 8.13 5.32
N ALA A 168 15.72 7.45 4.23
CA ALA A 168 16.05 7.91 2.88
C ALA A 168 15.36 9.24 2.54
N LEU A 169 14.11 9.40 2.93
CA LEU A 169 13.34 10.63 2.74
C LEU A 169 13.94 11.81 3.51
N GLU A 170 14.32 11.61 4.77
CA GLU A 170 14.98 12.67 5.57
C GLU A 170 16.33 13.06 4.98
N ARG A 171 17.15 12.10 4.53
CA ARG A 171 18.42 12.40 3.83
C ARG A 171 18.17 13.19 2.53
N ALA A 172 17.25 12.72 1.70
CA ALA A 172 16.91 13.35 0.43
C ALA A 172 16.38 14.80 0.57
N THR A 173 15.73 15.10 1.70
CA THR A 173 15.12 16.41 1.94
C THR A 173 16.02 17.38 2.72
N THR A 174 17.02 16.88 3.47
CA THR A 174 17.97 17.70 4.25
C THR A 174 19.18 18.19 3.45
N VAL A 175 19.59 17.47 2.39
CA VAL A 175 20.77 17.80 1.56
C VAL A 175 20.66 19.16 0.84
N GLY A 176 19.49 19.80 0.85
CA GLY A 176 19.27 21.14 0.29
C GLY A 176 19.79 22.34 1.11
N LYS A 177 20.28 22.14 2.34
CA LYS A 177 20.70 23.26 3.21
C LYS A 177 22.19 23.64 3.13
N LYS A 178 23.00 23.00 2.27
CA LYS A 178 24.47 23.19 2.24
C LYS A 178 25.02 23.95 1.03
N GLU A 179 24.18 24.51 0.17
CA GLU A 179 24.61 25.29 -1.01
C GLU A 179 23.94 26.68 -1.06
N ALA A 180 24.10 27.45 0.02
CA ALA A 180 23.83 28.89 0.03
C ALA A 180 24.89 29.60 0.88
#